data_AF-A0A9X1YR56-F1
#
_entry.id   AF-A0A9X1YR56-F1
#
_cell.length_a   1.000
_cell.length_b   1.000
_cell.length_c   1.000
_cell.angle_alpha   90.00
_cell.angle_beta   90.00
_cell.angle_gamma   90.00
#
_symmetry.space_group_name_H-M   'P 1'
#
loop_
_entity.id
_entity.type
_entity.pdbx_description
1 polymer ?
#
loop_
_entity_poly.entity_id
_entity_poly.type
_entity_poly.pdbx_seq_one_letter_code
_entity_poly.pdbx_strand_id
1 'polypeptide(L)'
;MTTPIRILATTLALAATSTAHAVQPLAQHDVVLLQKGEIIEQRVDGGADAMAAYLKTLGAAETETMRANPSQIPSAGFIVVAVRPGNQTRTWFDFKPALAEATMTALRRTVETTPTMTVKSGEIVFALRVSVWSDKPPTAYAPAPQEWKDATKGMKPKPDVDTLVDMVWPQ
;
A
#
# COMPACT_ATOMS: atom_id res chain seq x y z
N MET A 1 17.40 -45.41 -64.02
CA MET A 1 17.17 -45.89 -62.64
C MET A 1 17.14 -44.67 -61.72
N THR A 2 16.00 -44.48 -61.05
CA THR A 2 15.77 -43.86 -59.70
C THR A 2 16.24 -42.43 -59.37
N THR A 3 15.25 -41.54 -59.23
CA THR A 3 15.14 -40.29 -58.38
C THR A 3 15.56 -40.56 -56.90
N PRO A 4 15.80 -39.58 -55.96
CA PRO A 4 15.08 -38.29 -55.82
C PRO A 4 15.82 -37.04 -55.22
N ILE A 5 15.06 -35.94 -55.28
CA ILE A 5 15.17 -34.61 -54.66
C ILE A 5 15.54 -34.64 -53.16
N ARG A 6 16.34 -33.66 -52.69
CA ARG A 6 16.31 -33.20 -51.28
C ARG A 6 16.21 -31.68 -51.20
N ILE A 7 15.04 -31.24 -50.75
CA ILE A 7 14.65 -29.86 -50.42
C ILE A 7 15.47 -29.45 -49.18
N LEU A 8 16.27 -28.39 -49.29
CA LEU A 8 16.86 -27.73 -48.12
C LEU A 8 15.92 -26.61 -47.69
N ALA A 9 14.99 -26.94 -46.80
CA ALA A 9 14.16 -25.96 -46.11
C ALA A 9 14.99 -25.33 -44.98
N THR A 10 15.45 -24.10 -45.18
CA THR A 10 16.11 -23.34 -44.11
C THR A 10 15.03 -22.74 -43.20
N THR A 11 14.84 -23.38 -42.05
CA THR A 11 13.87 -23.02 -41.03
C THR A 11 14.19 -21.65 -40.43
N LEU A 12 13.28 -20.69 -40.58
CA LEU A 12 13.32 -19.38 -39.90
C LEU A 12 12.96 -19.59 -38.42
N ALA A 13 13.97 -19.56 -37.54
CA ALA A 13 13.75 -19.62 -36.10
C ALA A 13 13.22 -18.28 -35.59
N LEU A 14 11.89 -18.16 -35.50
CA LEU A 14 11.21 -17.03 -34.86
C LEU A 14 11.35 -17.19 -33.34
N ALA A 15 12.36 -16.54 -32.76
CA ALA A 15 12.52 -16.48 -31.31
C ALA A 15 11.37 -15.66 -30.70
N ALA A 16 10.38 -16.34 -30.14
CA ALA A 16 9.32 -15.71 -29.35
C ALA A 16 9.96 -15.15 -28.06
N THR A 17 10.27 -13.85 -28.05
CA THR A 17 10.62 -13.13 -26.83
C THR A 17 9.36 -12.98 -25.98
N SER A 18 9.10 -13.96 -25.12
CA SER A 18 8.10 -13.83 -24.06
C SER A 18 8.56 -12.72 -23.12
N THR A 19 7.94 -11.54 -23.21
CA THR A 19 8.13 -10.47 -22.21
C THR A 19 7.52 -10.96 -20.90
N ALA A 20 8.33 -11.55 -20.03
CA ALA A 20 7.93 -11.84 -18.67
C ALA A 20 7.65 -10.50 -17.98
N HIS A 21 6.36 -10.16 -17.80
CA HIS A 21 5.98 -9.02 -16.98
C HIS A 21 6.34 -9.36 -15.53
N ALA A 22 7.42 -8.77 -15.04
CA ALA A 22 7.79 -8.89 -13.64
C ALA A 22 6.66 -8.32 -12.78
N VAL A 23 6.15 -9.12 -11.85
CA VAL A 23 5.14 -8.68 -10.89
C VAL A 23 5.72 -7.53 -10.07
N GLN A 24 4.94 -6.46 -9.89
CA GLN A 24 5.39 -5.32 -9.09
C GLN A 24 5.61 -5.73 -7.63
N PRO A 25 6.68 -5.25 -6.95
CA PRO A 25 6.91 -5.55 -5.54
C PRO A 25 5.76 -5.13 -4.64
N LEU A 26 5.14 -4.00 -4.96
CA LEU A 26 3.94 -3.45 -4.35
C LEU A 26 3.08 -2.82 -5.44
N ALA A 27 1.81 -3.22 -5.51
CA ALA A 27 0.81 -2.63 -6.39
C ALA A 27 -0.26 -1.97 -5.52
N GLN A 28 -0.43 -0.66 -5.69
CA GLN A 28 -1.50 0.11 -5.05
C GLN A 28 -2.75 0.07 -5.93
N HIS A 29 -3.89 -0.30 -5.35
CA HIS A 29 -5.17 -0.44 -6.06
C HIS A 29 -6.04 0.80 -5.88
N ASP A 30 -6.22 1.25 -4.64
CA ASP A 30 -6.99 2.44 -4.32
C ASP A 30 -6.58 3.04 -2.97
N VAL A 31 -7.17 4.19 -2.66
CA VAL A 31 -7.08 4.85 -1.36
C VAL A 31 -8.46 4.82 -0.72
N VAL A 32 -8.53 4.24 0.49
CA VAL A 32 -9.72 4.22 1.32
C VAL A 32 -9.65 5.38 2.29
N LEU A 33 -10.52 6.38 2.11
CA LEU A 33 -10.69 7.44 3.10
C LEU A 33 -11.45 6.89 4.30
N LEU A 34 -10.83 6.97 5.49
CA LEU A 34 -11.45 6.52 6.74
C LEU A 34 -12.24 7.66 7.42
N GLN A 35 -12.07 8.87 6.91
CA GLN A 35 -12.81 10.06 7.26
C GLN A 35 -13.56 10.56 6.03
N LYS A 36 -14.54 11.45 6.24
CA LYS A 36 -15.27 12.07 5.12
C LYS A 36 -14.33 12.97 4.31
N GLY A 37 -14.54 13.06 3.00
CA GLY A 37 -13.65 13.82 2.10
C GLY A 37 -13.55 15.31 2.46
N GLU A 38 -14.61 15.91 3.00
CA GLU A 38 -14.62 17.31 3.41
C GLU A 38 -13.63 17.61 4.54
N ILE A 39 -13.25 16.59 5.33
CA ILE A 39 -12.26 16.72 6.40
C ILE A 39 -10.87 17.02 5.81
N ILE A 40 -10.54 16.47 4.63
CA ILE A 40 -9.26 16.72 3.96
C ILE A 40 -9.17 18.20 3.57
N GLU A 41 -10.19 18.74 2.92
CA GLU A 41 -10.23 20.16 2.51
C GLU A 41 -10.11 21.12 3.70
N GLN A 42 -10.70 20.73 4.84
CA GLN A 42 -10.66 21.54 6.06
C GLN A 42 -9.29 21.47 6.74
N ARG A 43 -8.73 20.27 6.89
CA ARG A 43 -7.56 20.01 7.75
C ARG A 43 -6.23 20.08 7.00
N VAL A 44 -6.19 19.86 5.68
CA VAL A 44 -4.93 19.84 4.89
C VAL A 44 -4.71 21.17 4.20
N ASP A 45 -3.50 21.71 4.29
CA ASP A 45 -3.11 22.85 3.45
C ASP A 45 -2.87 22.39 2.00
N GLY A 46 -3.51 23.05 1.04
CA GLY A 46 -3.59 22.59 -0.35
C GLY A 46 -4.58 21.44 -0.61
N GLY A 47 -5.40 21.05 0.38
CA GLY A 47 -6.53 20.14 0.20
C GLY A 47 -6.20 18.79 -0.46
N ALA A 48 -7.10 18.30 -1.32
CA ALA A 48 -6.92 17.04 -2.02
C ALA A 48 -5.66 16.98 -2.92
N ASP A 49 -5.22 18.10 -3.50
CA ASP A 49 -4.04 18.14 -4.37
C ASP A 49 -2.76 17.85 -3.58
N ALA A 50 -2.64 18.41 -2.37
CA ALA A 50 -1.53 18.13 -1.46
C ALA A 50 -1.51 16.65 -1.04
N MET A 51 -2.70 16.07 -0.76
CA MET A 51 -2.82 14.65 -0.46
C MET A 51 -2.41 13.78 -1.66
N ALA A 52 -2.83 14.11 -2.87
CA ALA A 52 -2.46 13.38 -4.08
C ALA A 52 -0.94 13.40 -4.33
N ALA A 53 -0.29 14.55 -4.11
CA ALA A 53 1.16 14.70 -4.21
C ALA A 53 1.90 13.83 -3.17
N TYR A 54 1.39 13.82 -1.93
CA TYR A 54 1.92 12.97 -0.86
C TYR A 54 1.78 11.48 -1.21
N LEU A 55 0.59 11.03 -1.62
CA LEU A 55 0.31 9.64 -1.99
C LEU A 55 1.23 9.14 -3.11
N LYS A 56 1.51 9.97 -4.11
CA LYS A 56 2.45 9.64 -5.19
C LYS A 56 3.86 9.41 -4.66
N THR A 57 4.32 10.29 -3.77
CA THR A 57 5.67 10.20 -3.18
C THR A 57 5.79 8.99 -2.27
N LEU A 58 4.77 8.76 -1.44
CA LEU A 58 4.69 7.63 -0.53
C LEU A 58 4.67 6.29 -1.28
N GLY A 59 3.81 6.14 -2.29
CA GLY A 59 3.72 4.90 -3.06
C GLY A 59 5.02 4.55 -3.79
N ALA A 60 5.76 5.56 -4.27
CA ALA A 60 7.09 5.35 -4.85
C ALA A 60 8.11 4.86 -3.80
N ALA A 61 8.11 5.48 -2.61
CA ALA A 61 9.00 5.10 -1.52
C ALA A 61 8.69 3.68 -0.99
N GLU A 62 7.42 3.34 -0.79
CA GLU A 62 6.99 2.01 -0.36
C GLU A 62 7.35 0.93 -1.38
N THR A 63 7.18 1.23 -2.68
CA THR A 63 7.57 0.30 -3.75
C THR A 63 9.08 0.02 -3.73
N GLU A 64 9.91 1.04 -3.50
CA GLU A 64 11.36 0.86 -3.36
C GLU A 64 11.72 0.07 -2.10
N THR A 65 11.07 0.36 -0.97
CA THR A 65 11.25 -0.42 0.27
C THR A 65 10.91 -1.88 0.07
N MET A 66 9.84 -2.19 -0.66
CA MET A 66 9.45 -3.56 -0.98
C MET A 66 10.43 -4.25 -1.94
N ARG A 67 11.01 -3.50 -2.89
CA ARG A 67 12.06 -4.00 -3.77
C ARG A 67 13.33 -4.37 -2.99
N ALA A 68 13.70 -3.55 -2.00
CA ALA A 68 14.84 -3.80 -1.12
C ALA A 68 14.59 -4.92 -0.08
N ASN A 69 13.32 -5.26 0.18
CA ASN A 69 12.90 -6.28 1.14
C ASN A 69 12.00 -7.33 0.47
N PRO A 70 12.54 -8.13 -0.47
CA PRO A 70 11.73 -9.08 -1.23
C PRO A 70 11.09 -10.12 -0.32
N SER A 71 9.81 -10.37 -0.54
CA SER A 71 9.05 -11.42 0.13
C SER A 71 8.88 -12.61 -0.81
N GLN A 72 8.99 -13.81 -0.27
CA GLN A 72 8.70 -15.04 -1.00
C GLN A 72 7.20 -15.38 -1.00
N ILE A 73 6.42 -14.70 -0.16
CA ILE A 73 5.00 -14.99 0.04
C ILE A 73 4.18 -13.79 -0.48
N PRO A 74 3.41 -13.96 -1.57
CA PRO A 74 2.47 -12.96 -2.03
C PRO A 74 1.45 -12.64 -0.93
N SER A 75 1.18 -11.35 -0.73
CA SER A 75 0.27 -10.86 0.32
C SER A 75 -0.60 -9.73 -0.20
N ALA A 76 -1.77 -9.53 0.40
CA ALA A 76 -2.64 -8.41 0.07
C ALA A 76 -3.25 -7.84 1.35
N GLY A 77 -3.48 -6.52 1.38
CA GLY A 77 -3.89 -5.88 2.61
C GLY A 77 -3.92 -4.37 2.54
N PHE A 78 -3.76 -3.76 3.71
CA PHE A 78 -3.82 -2.33 3.89
C PHE A 78 -2.60 -1.80 4.63
N ILE A 79 -2.13 -0.64 4.16
CA ILE A 79 -1.23 0.25 4.90
C ILE A 79 -2.09 1.43 5.36
N VAL A 80 -2.35 1.53 6.66
CA VAL A 80 -3.16 2.60 7.24
C VAL A 80 -2.23 3.70 7.72
N VAL A 81 -2.43 4.92 7.25
CA VAL A 81 -1.59 6.08 7.56
C VAL A 81 -2.42 7.13 8.28
N ALA A 82 -1.91 7.61 9.41
CA ALA A 82 -2.41 8.80 10.08
C ALA A 82 -1.35 9.90 10.05
N VAL A 83 -1.77 11.13 9.75
CA VAL A 83 -0.93 12.33 9.76
C VAL A 83 -1.55 13.37 10.71
N ARG A 84 -0.75 13.86 11.65
CA ARG A 84 -1.09 14.92 12.61
C ARG A 84 -0.33 16.21 12.29
N PRO A 85 -0.73 17.35 12.90
CA PRO A 85 0.02 18.60 12.78
C PRO A 85 1.47 18.43 13.27
N GLY A 86 2.38 19.22 12.70
CA GLY A 86 3.81 19.12 13.01
C GLY A 86 4.51 17.94 12.33
N ASN A 87 3.99 17.47 11.18
CA ASN A 87 4.56 16.38 10.37
C ASN A 87 4.70 15.05 11.12
N GLN A 88 3.85 14.82 12.12
CA GLN A 88 3.82 13.55 12.82
C GLN A 88 3.03 12.54 11.99
N THR A 89 3.66 11.43 11.66
CA THR A 89 3.03 10.35 10.88
C THR A 89 3.12 9.05 11.67
N ARG A 90 2.07 8.24 11.58
CA ARG A 90 2.05 6.87 12.13
C ARG A 90 1.37 5.92 11.16
N THR A 91 1.81 4.67 11.15
CA THR A 91 1.20 3.65 10.30
C THR A 91 0.86 2.36 11.05
N TRP A 92 -0.18 1.68 10.56
CA TRP A 92 -0.60 0.35 10.98
C TRP A 92 -0.84 -0.54 9.76
N PHE A 93 -0.83 -1.85 9.97
CA PHE A 93 -0.88 -2.82 8.88
C PHE A 93 -2.00 -3.85 9.07
N ASP A 94 -2.65 -4.23 7.97
CA ASP A 94 -3.62 -5.32 7.93
C ASP A 94 -3.40 -6.15 6.66
N PHE A 95 -2.39 -7.02 6.69
CA PHE A 95 -2.02 -7.90 5.58
C PHE A 95 -2.46 -9.34 5.82
N LYS A 96 -2.84 -10.01 4.72
CA LYS A 96 -3.13 -11.45 4.69
C LYS A 96 -2.43 -12.11 3.49
N PRO A 97 -1.52 -13.08 3.73
CA PRO A 97 -0.85 -13.34 5.01
C PRO A 97 -0.09 -12.11 5.54
N ALA A 98 0.28 -12.13 6.81
CA ALA A 98 1.09 -11.05 7.38
C ALA A 98 2.47 -11.00 6.71
N LEU A 99 3.00 -9.80 6.52
CA LEU A 99 4.37 -9.61 6.05
C LEU A 99 5.36 -9.99 7.16
N ALA A 100 6.61 -10.27 6.78
CA ALA A 100 7.67 -10.46 7.75
C ALA A 100 7.87 -9.19 8.60
N GLU A 101 8.18 -9.36 9.89
CA GLU A 101 8.39 -8.26 10.84
C GLU A 101 9.45 -7.24 10.36
N ALA A 102 10.53 -7.72 9.74
CA ALA A 102 11.55 -6.87 9.16
C ALA A 102 10.99 -5.98 8.04
N THR A 103 10.16 -6.53 7.16
CA THR A 103 9.49 -5.79 6.07
C THR A 103 8.49 -4.78 6.62
N MET A 104 7.67 -5.16 7.61
CA MET A 104 6.73 -4.24 8.27
C MET A 104 7.47 -3.10 8.98
N THR A 105 8.60 -3.39 9.62
CA THR A 105 9.45 -2.38 10.27
C THR A 105 10.06 -1.42 9.24
N ALA A 106 10.54 -1.94 8.12
CA ALA A 106 11.08 -1.12 7.03
C ALA A 106 10.00 -0.22 6.41
N LEU A 107 8.83 -0.77 6.10
CA LEU A 107 7.68 0.00 5.61
C LEU A 107 7.26 1.07 6.60
N ARG A 108 7.16 0.74 7.90
CA ARG A 108 6.81 1.70 8.95
C ARG A 108 7.76 2.89 8.94
N ARG A 109 9.07 2.61 8.94
CA ARG A 109 10.08 3.65 8.85
C ARG A 109 9.94 4.50 7.58
N THR A 110 9.69 3.87 6.43
CA THR A 110 9.47 4.57 5.16
C THR A 110 8.28 5.52 5.25
N VAL A 111 7.13 5.05 5.72
CA VAL A 111 5.93 5.88 5.87
C VAL A 111 6.20 7.05 6.83
N GLU A 112 6.79 6.78 7.99
CA GLU A 112 7.00 7.77 9.05
C GLU A 112 8.11 8.78 8.74
N THR A 113 8.97 8.51 7.76
CA THR A 113 10.05 9.43 7.32
C THR A 113 9.81 10.06 5.95
N THR A 114 8.80 9.62 5.21
CA THR A 114 8.41 10.25 3.94
C THR A 114 7.85 11.65 4.22
N PRO A 115 8.33 12.71 3.54
CA PRO A 115 7.76 14.05 3.68
C PRO A 115 6.25 14.03 3.45
N THR A 116 5.50 14.50 4.44
CA THR A 116 4.04 14.48 4.44
C THR A 116 3.44 15.84 4.06
N MET A 117 2.14 15.85 3.78
CA MET A 117 1.34 17.07 3.59
C MET A 117 1.20 17.85 4.91
N THR A 118 1.05 19.17 4.83
CA THR A 118 0.84 20.00 6.03
C THR A 118 -0.60 19.88 6.52
N VAL A 119 -0.77 19.24 7.68
CA VAL A 119 -2.05 19.16 8.39
C VAL A 119 -2.15 20.32 9.39
N LYS A 120 -3.18 21.16 9.22
CA LYS A 120 -3.43 22.39 9.98
C LYS A 120 -4.11 22.12 11.32
N SER A 121 -4.98 21.12 11.41
CA SER A 121 -5.75 20.79 12.60
C SER A 121 -6.24 19.34 12.57
N GLY A 122 -6.34 18.70 13.74
CA GLY A 122 -6.72 17.28 13.86
C GLY A 122 -5.81 16.34 13.07
N GLU A 123 -6.16 15.06 13.02
CA GLU A 123 -5.50 14.07 12.17
C GLU A 123 -6.25 13.82 10.87
N ILE A 124 -5.50 13.41 9.85
CA ILE A 124 -6.03 12.79 8.64
C ILE A 124 -5.68 11.31 8.68
N VAL A 125 -6.66 10.46 8.41
CA VAL A 125 -6.50 9.00 8.44
C VAL A 125 -7.04 8.39 7.15
N PHE A 126 -6.20 7.64 6.46
CA PHE A 126 -6.55 6.93 5.23
C PHE A 126 -5.82 5.58 5.18
N ALA A 127 -6.23 4.73 4.23
CA ALA A 127 -5.55 3.48 3.99
C ALA A 127 -5.24 3.28 2.51
N LEU A 128 -4.06 2.76 2.22
CA LEU A 128 -3.68 2.28 0.90
C LEU A 128 -4.09 0.82 0.78
N ARG A 129 -4.97 0.49 -0.17
CA ARG A 129 -5.28 -0.91 -0.50
C ARG A 129 -4.20 -1.41 -1.45
N VAL A 130 -3.43 -2.40 -1.03
CA VAL A 130 -2.22 -2.83 -1.75
C VAL A 130 -2.14 -4.35 -1.87
N SER A 131 -1.42 -4.80 -2.89
CA SER A 131 -0.92 -6.17 -2.99
C SER A 131 0.60 -6.17 -3.13
N VAL A 132 1.22 -7.22 -2.63
CA VAL A 132 2.67 -7.38 -2.51
C VAL A 132 3.05 -8.65 -3.25
N TRP A 133 3.93 -8.54 -4.24
CA TRP A 133 4.32 -9.62 -5.15
C TRP A 133 3.11 -10.35 -5.79
N SER A 134 2.04 -9.59 -6.03
CA SER A 134 0.77 -10.04 -6.60
C SER A 134 0.05 -8.84 -7.19
N ASP A 135 -0.84 -9.08 -8.15
CA ASP A 135 -1.80 -8.11 -8.70
C ASP A 135 -3.20 -8.24 -8.08
N LYS A 136 -3.40 -9.21 -7.17
CA LYS A 136 -4.71 -9.47 -6.55
C LYS A 136 -4.92 -8.57 -5.32
N PRO A 137 -5.89 -7.63 -5.35
CA PRO A 137 -6.21 -6.81 -4.18
C PRO A 137 -6.81 -7.65 -3.04
N PRO A 138 -6.78 -7.15 -1.79
CA PRO A 138 -7.51 -7.79 -0.69
C PRO A 138 -9.02 -7.73 -0.95
N THR A 139 -9.75 -8.74 -0.46
CA THR A 139 -11.22 -8.81 -0.60
C THR A 139 -11.95 -7.96 0.43
N ALA A 140 -11.30 -7.57 1.52
CA ALA A 140 -11.89 -6.71 2.54
C ALA A 140 -12.08 -5.29 2.00
N TYR A 141 -13.18 -4.64 2.37
CA TYR A 141 -13.49 -3.29 1.92
C TYR A 141 -12.74 -2.21 2.72
N ALA A 142 -12.50 -2.43 4.00
CA ALA A 142 -11.86 -1.49 4.91
C ALA A 142 -10.77 -2.20 5.74
N PRO A 143 -9.74 -1.46 6.18
CA PRO A 143 -8.70 -2.01 7.04
C PRO A 143 -9.25 -2.33 8.42
N ALA A 144 -8.69 -3.34 9.06
CA ALA A 144 -8.88 -3.60 10.48
C ALA A 144 -7.54 -4.04 11.10
N PRO A 145 -6.59 -3.11 11.30
CA PRO A 145 -5.30 -3.43 11.91
C PRO A 145 -5.47 -4.13 13.26
N GLN A 146 -4.53 -5.00 13.60
CA GLN A 146 -4.65 -5.79 14.83
C GLN A 146 -4.67 -4.87 16.06
N GLU A 147 -3.87 -3.81 16.08
CA GLU A 147 -3.85 -2.86 17.20
C GLU A 147 -5.22 -2.18 17.40
N TRP A 148 -5.95 -1.89 16.32
CA TRP A 148 -7.29 -1.28 16.37
C TRP A 148 -8.34 -2.26 16.88
N LYS A 149 -8.24 -3.54 16.47
CA LYS A 149 -9.11 -4.61 16.97
C LYS A 149 -8.93 -4.80 18.47
N ASP A 150 -7.69 -4.79 18.93
CA ASP A 150 -7.34 -4.97 20.34
C ASP A 150 -7.82 -3.79 21.19
N ALA A 151 -7.59 -2.56 20.73
CA ALA A 151 -8.02 -1.34 21.43
C ALA A 151 -9.54 -1.23 21.56
N THR A 152 -10.30 -1.72 20.57
CA THR A 152 -11.77 -1.66 20.56
C THR A 152 -12.46 -2.94 21.01
N LYS A 153 -11.72 -3.87 21.62
CA LYS A 153 -12.25 -5.16 22.06
C LYS A 153 -13.34 -4.96 23.10
N GLY A 154 -14.52 -5.52 22.85
CA GLY A 154 -15.67 -5.43 23.77
C GLY A 154 -16.46 -4.12 23.73
N MET A 155 -16.02 -3.10 22.99
CA MET A 155 -16.73 -1.82 22.89
C MET A 155 -17.96 -1.90 21.97
N LYS A 156 -19.08 -1.36 22.45
CA LYS A 156 -20.33 -1.16 21.69
C LYS A 156 -20.98 0.18 22.12
N PRO A 157 -21.20 1.15 21.21
CA PRO A 157 -20.83 1.16 19.79
C PRO A 157 -19.31 1.17 19.57
N LYS A 158 -18.88 0.92 18.32
CA LYS A 158 -17.48 1.13 17.93
C LYS A 158 -17.18 2.64 17.89
N PRO A 159 -15.99 3.08 18.34
CA PRO A 159 -15.60 4.48 18.25
C PRO A 159 -15.50 4.93 16.79
N ASP A 160 -15.63 6.23 16.56
CA ASP A 160 -15.23 6.83 15.29
C ASP A 160 -13.71 6.77 15.09
N VAL A 161 -13.26 7.13 13.89
CA VAL A 161 -11.85 6.99 13.51
C VAL A 161 -10.94 7.92 14.32
N ASP A 162 -11.40 9.15 14.60
CA ASP A 162 -10.62 10.12 15.38
C ASP A 162 -10.39 9.57 16.81
N THR A 163 -11.46 9.11 17.47
CA THR A 163 -11.39 8.47 18.79
C THR A 163 -10.53 7.21 18.77
N LEU A 164 -10.66 6.39 17.72
CA LEU A 164 -9.88 5.17 17.56
C LEU A 164 -8.38 5.46 17.47
N VAL A 165 -7.99 6.47 16.67
CA VAL A 165 -6.58 6.87 16.55
C VAL A 165 -6.05 7.39 17.87
N ASP A 166 -6.81 8.19 18.61
CA ASP A 166 -6.40 8.67 19.94
C ASP A 166 -6.17 7.53 20.94
N MET A 167 -6.93 6.42 20.84
CA MET A 167 -6.73 5.24 21.68
C MET A 167 -5.45 4.47 21.35
N VAL A 168 -5.07 4.37 20.07
CA VAL A 168 -3.87 3.59 19.64
C VAL A 168 -2.62 4.43 19.44
N TRP A 169 -2.78 5.75 19.42
CA TRP A 169 -1.73 6.74 19.29
C TRP A 169 -2.05 7.96 20.17
N PRO A 170 -1.94 7.82 21.50
CA PRO A 170 -2.13 8.94 22.41
C PRO A 170 -1.08 10.04 22.15
N GLN A 171 -1.42 11.27 22.55
CA GLN A 171 -0.56 12.45 22.50
C GLN A 171 0.67 12.29 23.41
#